data_AF-A0A1I4Y8U2-F1
#
_entry.id   AF-A0A1I4Y8U2-F1
#
_cell.length_a   1.000
_cell.length_b   1.000
_cell.length_c   1.000
_cell.angle_alpha   90.00
_cell.angle_beta   90.00
_cell.angle_gamma   90.00
#
_symmetry.space_group_name_H-M   'P 1'
#
loop_
_entity.id
_entity.type
_entity.pdbx_description
1 polymer ?
#
loop_
_entity_poly.entity_id
_entity_poly.type
_entity_poly.pdbx_seq_one_letter_code
_entity_poly.pdbx_strand_id
1 'polypeptide(L)'
;MKTRLLMLTGIFFMSLVTSAIAQDEKEKNSIGEAVFEEYQKNGIDAALTHYEKLKKEEKENYNWDEWELNNIGYKLMLEEKDMPAAEKIFKYNMKEYPEAANPNDSYADYLIEKGETEEAKKYLKKSIEIAQKSSSEDEKTRILAGSKAKLSKLENKHRQLEFLTGEWVMEQTNYRDGNAIDVPSSTQSITYLPGDAVLRIKHTNAQNNPCCERIIAYDAMDDQFEMAYVNATTPIGIEISKLDIKNIGENKVEMMEEYIQNNEKRMARHEITRNGNDNIEWDVYLQKEDSKEWEKVNQMRFKRKA
;
A
#
# COMPACT_ATOMS: atom_id res chain seq x y z
N MET A 1 -27.63 -59.87 -6.10
CA MET A 1 -28.64 -59.55 -5.07
C MET A 1 -28.24 -58.23 -4.42
N LYS A 2 -29.08 -57.20 -4.58
CA LYS A 2 -29.12 -55.88 -3.88
C LYS A 2 -28.01 -54.85 -4.18
N THR A 3 -28.25 -53.83 -5.03
CA THR A 3 -28.70 -52.41 -4.74
C THR A 3 -27.71 -51.61 -3.90
N ARG A 4 -27.33 -50.34 -4.13
CA ARG A 4 -27.86 -49.12 -4.83
C ARG A 4 -26.66 -48.16 -5.02
N LEU A 5 -26.48 -47.46 -6.13
CA LEU A 5 -26.97 -46.09 -6.43
C LEU A 5 -26.53 -45.02 -5.40
N LEU A 6 -25.64 -44.10 -5.81
CA LEU A 6 -25.97 -42.67 -5.88
C LEU A 6 -25.00 -41.89 -6.77
N MET A 7 -25.57 -41.36 -7.85
CA MET A 7 -25.11 -40.23 -8.65
C MET A 7 -24.85 -39.00 -7.79
N LEU A 8 -23.87 -38.18 -8.19
CA LEU A 8 -24.02 -36.72 -8.14
C LEU A 8 -23.39 -36.12 -9.40
N THR A 9 -24.20 -36.13 -10.46
CA THR A 9 -24.11 -35.21 -11.59
C THR A 9 -24.30 -33.78 -11.07
N GLY A 10 -23.22 -33.00 -11.03
CA GLY A 10 -23.28 -31.55 -10.89
C GLY A 10 -23.74 -30.95 -12.20
N ILE A 11 -25.03 -30.63 -12.25
CA ILE A 11 -25.78 -30.12 -13.38
C ILE A 11 -25.26 -28.73 -13.78
N PHE A 12 -24.78 -28.62 -15.02
CA PHE A 12 -24.61 -27.36 -15.74
C PHE A 12 -26.02 -26.86 -16.13
N PHE A 13 -26.65 -26.03 -15.30
CA PHE A 13 -27.93 -25.41 -15.64
C PHE A 13 -27.71 -23.99 -16.15
N MET A 14 -27.63 -23.91 -17.46
CA MET A 14 -27.89 -22.71 -18.23
C MET A 14 -29.37 -22.37 -18.06
N SER A 15 -29.70 -21.31 -17.33
CA SER A 15 -31.01 -20.67 -17.40
C SER A 15 -30.83 -19.21 -17.78
N LEU A 16 -30.84 -19.01 -19.10
CA LEU A 16 -31.13 -17.76 -19.76
C LEU A 16 -32.61 -17.39 -19.54
N VAL A 17 -32.81 -16.08 -19.33
CA VAL A 17 -34.03 -15.28 -19.51
C VAL A 17 -35.15 -15.40 -18.47
N THR A 18 -35.25 -14.38 -17.62
CA THR A 18 -36.38 -13.44 -17.48
C THR A 18 -35.81 -12.24 -16.70
N SER A 19 -35.92 -10.98 -17.07
CA SER A 19 -37.11 -10.29 -17.56
C SER A 19 -36.68 -9.01 -18.26
N ALA A 20 -37.20 -8.78 -19.46
CA ALA A 20 -37.25 -7.47 -20.08
C ALA A 20 -38.16 -6.55 -19.26
N ILE A 21 -37.57 -5.86 -18.28
CA ILE A 21 -37.88 -4.47 -17.96
C ILE A 21 -36.53 -3.76 -17.89
N ALA A 22 -35.75 -3.83 -18.97
CA ALA A 22 -34.83 -2.75 -19.24
C ALA A 22 -35.74 -1.59 -19.64
N GLN A 23 -35.94 -0.63 -18.74
CA GLN A 23 -36.28 0.71 -19.21
C GLN A 23 -35.23 1.04 -20.27
N ASP A 24 -35.71 1.49 -21.43
CA ASP A 24 -34.91 2.09 -22.48
C ASP A 24 -34.37 3.42 -21.93
N GLU A 25 -33.50 3.35 -20.91
CA GLU A 25 -32.70 4.48 -20.47
C GLU A 25 -31.73 4.74 -21.61
N LYS A 26 -32.10 5.71 -22.45
CA LYS A 26 -31.23 6.26 -23.48
C LYS A 26 -29.88 6.57 -22.81
N GLU A 27 -28.84 5.86 -23.24
CA GLU A 27 -27.48 6.05 -22.76
C GLU A 27 -27.13 7.54 -22.88
N LYS A 28 -26.86 8.17 -21.75
CA LYS A 28 -26.53 9.60 -21.71
C LYS A 28 -25.11 9.81 -22.21
N ASN A 29 -24.88 10.94 -22.86
CA ASN A 29 -23.56 11.31 -23.35
C ASN A 29 -22.60 11.61 -22.18
N SER A 30 -21.31 11.40 -22.39
CA SER A 30 -20.27 11.85 -21.46
C SER A 30 -20.16 13.38 -21.51
N ILE A 31 -20.28 14.05 -20.36
CA ILE A 31 -19.98 15.48 -20.28
C ILE A 31 -18.47 15.72 -20.43
N GLY A 32 -17.64 14.79 -19.95
CA GLY A 32 -16.19 14.83 -20.10
C GLY A 32 -15.79 14.92 -21.57
N GLU A 33 -16.32 14.06 -22.43
CA GLU A 33 -16.02 14.09 -23.88
C GLU A 33 -16.49 15.41 -24.52
N ALA A 34 -17.67 15.92 -24.17
CA ALA A 34 -18.13 17.23 -24.68
C ALA A 34 -17.19 18.38 -24.24
N VAL A 35 -16.69 18.35 -23.00
CA VAL A 35 -15.68 19.29 -22.51
C VAL A 35 -14.36 19.14 -23.27
N PHE A 36 -13.92 17.92 -23.52
CA PHE A 36 -12.67 17.67 -24.22
C PHE A 36 -12.73 18.09 -25.69
N GLU A 37 -13.83 17.82 -26.39
CA GLU A 37 -14.03 18.29 -27.77
C GLU A 37 -14.00 19.82 -27.86
N GLU A 38 -14.63 20.51 -26.90
CA GLU A 38 -14.60 21.97 -26.85
C GLU A 38 -13.20 22.49 -26.53
N TYR A 39 -12.47 21.82 -25.62
CA TYR A 39 -11.07 22.13 -25.33
C TYR A 39 -10.20 22.04 -26.59
N GLN A 40 -10.35 20.99 -27.39
CA GLN A 40 -9.56 20.82 -28.61
C GLN A 40 -9.80 21.92 -29.64
N LYS A 41 -11.01 22.50 -29.67
CA LYS A 41 -11.39 23.56 -30.62
C LYS A 41 -10.99 24.94 -30.11
N ASN A 42 -11.25 25.22 -28.84
CA ASN A 42 -11.31 26.59 -28.31
C ASN A 42 -10.55 26.77 -26.98
N GLY A 43 -9.89 25.73 -26.48
CA GLY A 43 -9.12 25.76 -25.24
C GLY A 43 -9.95 25.63 -23.96
N ILE A 44 -9.25 25.51 -22.84
CA ILE A 44 -9.84 25.09 -21.56
C ILE A 44 -10.88 26.06 -20.98
N ASP A 45 -10.71 27.37 -21.17
CA ASP A 45 -11.67 28.35 -20.63
C ASP A 45 -13.02 28.31 -21.38
N ALA A 46 -12.98 28.06 -22.70
CA ALA A 46 -14.18 27.82 -23.50
C ALA A 46 -14.84 26.49 -23.09
N ALA A 47 -14.05 25.44 -22.89
CA ALA A 47 -14.53 24.14 -22.44
C ALA A 47 -15.28 24.19 -21.10
N LEU A 48 -14.73 24.91 -20.10
CA LEU A 48 -15.41 25.09 -18.81
C LEU A 48 -16.67 25.97 -18.92
N THR A 49 -16.66 26.97 -19.80
CA THR A 49 -17.86 27.76 -20.11
C THR A 49 -18.94 26.89 -20.76
N HIS A 50 -18.54 25.97 -21.63
CA HIS A 50 -19.44 25.03 -22.29
C HIS A 50 -20.04 24.03 -21.31
N TYR A 51 -19.24 23.48 -20.39
CA TYR A 51 -19.73 22.65 -19.28
C TYR A 51 -20.86 23.34 -18.50
N GLU A 52 -20.63 24.59 -18.07
CA GLU A 52 -21.61 25.36 -17.28
C GLU A 52 -22.91 25.65 -18.07
N LYS A 53 -22.79 25.82 -19.39
CA LYS A 53 -23.94 25.98 -20.27
C LYS A 53 -24.74 24.67 -20.36
N LEU A 54 -24.09 23.57 -20.69
CA LEU A 54 -24.73 22.24 -20.79
C LEU A 54 -25.38 21.83 -19.47
N LYS A 55 -24.76 22.16 -18.33
CA LYS A 55 -25.31 21.85 -17.00
C LYS A 55 -26.66 22.53 -16.75
N LYS A 56 -26.87 23.72 -17.33
CA LYS A 56 -28.11 24.50 -17.18
C LYS A 56 -29.18 24.10 -18.20
N GLU A 57 -28.76 23.83 -19.43
CA GLU A 57 -29.66 23.71 -20.58
C GLU A 57 -29.97 22.24 -20.94
N GLU A 58 -29.05 21.31 -20.66
CA GLU A 58 -29.07 19.94 -21.18
C GLU A 58 -28.74 18.88 -20.12
N LYS A 59 -29.04 19.16 -18.84
CA LYS A 59 -28.68 18.27 -17.73
C LYS A 59 -29.11 16.81 -17.91
N GLU A 60 -30.27 16.58 -18.51
CA GLU A 60 -30.82 15.24 -18.72
C GLU A 60 -30.11 14.45 -19.82
N ASN A 61 -29.36 15.12 -20.71
CA ASN A 61 -28.69 14.50 -21.86
C ASN A 61 -27.30 13.93 -21.52
N TYR A 62 -26.72 14.32 -20.38
CA TYR A 62 -25.34 13.98 -20.03
C TYR A 62 -25.24 13.27 -18.67
N ASN A 63 -24.19 12.45 -18.54
CA ASN A 63 -23.72 11.94 -17.26
C ASN A 63 -22.94 13.04 -16.54
N TRP A 64 -23.19 13.17 -15.24
CA TRP A 64 -22.56 14.21 -14.41
C TRP A 64 -22.02 13.55 -13.15
N ASP A 65 -20.71 13.36 -13.11
CA ASP A 65 -19.99 12.92 -11.93
C ASP A 65 -18.56 13.46 -11.96
N GLU A 66 -17.85 13.29 -10.86
CA GLU A 66 -16.48 13.71 -10.72
C GLU A 66 -15.53 12.96 -11.66
N TRP A 67 -15.86 11.74 -12.08
CA TRP A 67 -15.04 10.92 -12.96
C TRP A 67 -14.95 11.50 -14.35
N GLU A 68 -16.04 12.05 -14.86
CA GLU A 68 -16.11 12.71 -16.17
C GLU A 68 -15.04 13.80 -16.29
N LEU A 69 -14.99 14.74 -15.33
CA LEU A 69 -13.98 15.80 -15.32
C LEU A 69 -12.58 15.27 -14.97
N ASN A 70 -12.50 14.27 -14.09
CA ASN A 70 -11.23 13.68 -13.68
C ASN A 70 -10.49 13.05 -14.86
N ASN A 71 -11.21 12.27 -15.66
CA ASN A 71 -10.68 11.62 -16.85
C ASN A 71 -10.10 12.64 -17.83
N ILE A 72 -10.79 13.78 -18.01
CA ILE A 72 -10.27 14.86 -18.86
C ILE A 72 -9.02 15.49 -18.25
N GLY A 73 -8.97 15.68 -16.93
CA GLY A 73 -7.76 16.18 -16.25
C GLY A 73 -6.54 15.31 -16.52
N TYR A 74 -6.67 13.99 -16.41
CA TYR A 74 -5.59 13.06 -16.74
C TYR A 74 -5.26 13.04 -18.23
N LYS A 75 -6.25 13.11 -19.13
CA LYS A 75 -6.02 13.20 -20.57
C LYS A 75 -5.21 14.44 -20.95
N LEU A 76 -5.58 15.59 -20.41
CA LEU A 76 -4.85 16.84 -20.60
C LEU A 76 -3.42 16.77 -20.06
N MET A 77 -3.24 16.19 -18.88
CA MET A 77 -1.94 16.06 -18.22
C MET A 77 -1.02 15.06 -18.94
N LEU A 78 -1.52 13.86 -19.24
CA LEU A 78 -0.71 12.72 -19.65
C LEU A 78 -0.63 12.54 -21.16
N GLU A 79 -1.69 12.85 -21.91
CA GLU A 79 -1.74 12.68 -23.36
C GLU A 79 -1.39 13.99 -24.07
N GLU A 80 -2.13 15.06 -23.77
CA GLU A 80 -1.95 16.38 -24.42
C GLU A 80 -0.75 17.16 -23.88
N LYS A 81 -0.24 16.78 -22.70
CA LYS A 81 0.85 17.46 -21.97
C LYS A 81 0.56 18.94 -21.68
N ASP A 82 -0.71 19.31 -21.57
CA ASP A 82 -1.18 20.66 -21.25
C ASP A 82 -1.41 20.78 -19.73
N MET A 83 -0.31 20.93 -18.99
CA MET A 83 -0.35 21.07 -17.52
C MET A 83 -1.23 22.24 -17.04
N PRO A 84 -1.18 23.45 -17.65
CA PRO A 84 -2.08 24.55 -17.26
C PRO A 84 -3.56 24.22 -17.44
N ALA A 85 -3.95 23.53 -18.51
CA ALA A 85 -5.34 23.13 -18.71
C ALA A 85 -5.76 22.03 -17.72
N ALA A 86 -4.91 21.03 -17.49
CA ALA A 86 -5.14 19.99 -16.49
C ALA A 86 -5.36 20.59 -15.10
N GLU A 87 -4.53 21.56 -14.69
CA GLU A 87 -4.68 22.27 -13.41
C GLU A 87 -6.07 22.90 -13.26
N LYS A 88 -6.53 23.61 -14.31
CA LYS A 88 -7.83 24.27 -14.31
C LYS A 88 -8.96 23.25 -14.17
N ILE A 89 -8.92 22.14 -14.89
CA ILE A 89 -9.96 21.11 -14.80
C ILE A 89 -9.94 20.40 -13.44
N PHE A 90 -8.79 20.03 -12.89
CA PHE A 90 -8.74 19.38 -11.57
C PHE A 90 -9.25 20.33 -10.47
N LYS A 91 -8.87 21.61 -10.50
CA LYS A 91 -9.41 22.62 -9.58
C LYS A 91 -10.91 22.82 -9.74
N TYR A 92 -11.38 22.82 -10.99
CA TYR A 92 -12.80 22.94 -11.28
C TYR A 92 -13.58 21.71 -10.77
N ASN A 93 -13.06 20.50 -10.96
CA ASN A 93 -13.64 19.26 -10.43
C ASN A 93 -13.76 19.30 -8.90
N MET A 94 -12.73 19.74 -8.18
CA MET A 94 -12.80 19.92 -6.72
C MET A 94 -13.85 20.95 -6.27
N LYS A 95 -14.09 21.99 -7.07
CA LYS A 95 -15.13 23.00 -6.78
C LYS A 95 -16.53 22.43 -7.01
N GLU A 96 -16.69 21.65 -8.06
CA GLU A 96 -17.96 21.07 -8.48
C GLU A 96 -18.40 19.90 -7.59
N TYR A 97 -17.44 19.06 -7.17
CA TYR A 97 -17.66 17.87 -6.35
C TYR A 97 -16.85 17.95 -5.05
N PRO A 98 -17.16 18.90 -4.15
CA PRO A 98 -16.37 19.15 -2.93
C PRO A 98 -16.47 18.02 -1.90
N GLU A 99 -17.51 17.18 -1.98
CA GLU A 99 -17.74 16.04 -1.10
C GLU A 99 -17.15 14.72 -1.63
N ALA A 100 -16.60 14.72 -2.85
CA ALA A 100 -15.92 13.56 -3.42
C ALA A 100 -14.42 13.58 -3.06
N ALA A 101 -13.88 12.42 -2.72
CA ALA A 101 -12.46 12.24 -2.40
C ALA A 101 -11.60 12.29 -3.67
N ASN A 102 -12.08 11.69 -4.76
CA ASN A 102 -11.34 11.52 -6.01
C ASN A 102 -10.76 12.82 -6.60
N PRO A 103 -11.48 13.97 -6.63
CA PRO A 103 -10.91 15.24 -7.10
C PRO A 103 -9.68 15.71 -6.29
N ASN A 104 -9.66 15.49 -4.97
CA ASN A 104 -8.51 15.87 -4.15
C ASN A 104 -7.33 14.90 -4.36
N ASP A 105 -7.60 13.59 -4.48
CA ASP A 105 -6.58 12.58 -4.83
C ASP A 105 -5.93 12.90 -6.18
N SER A 106 -6.73 13.25 -7.18
CA SER A 106 -6.24 13.49 -8.53
C SER A 106 -5.54 14.84 -8.70
N TYR A 107 -5.98 15.87 -7.97
CA TYR A 107 -5.21 17.11 -7.90
C TYR A 107 -3.87 16.91 -7.19
N ALA A 108 -3.79 15.99 -6.21
CA ALA A 108 -2.51 15.62 -5.62
C ALA A 108 -1.58 14.95 -6.63
N ASP A 109 -2.09 14.11 -7.53
CA ASP A 109 -1.28 13.52 -8.62
C ASP A 109 -0.72 14.60 -9.55
N TYR A 110 -1.53 15.60 -9.92
CA TYR A 110 -1.05 16.78 -10.67
C TYR A 110 0.09 17.50 -9.94
N LEU A 111 -0.04 17.71 -8.63
CA LEU A 111 0.99 18.35 -7.82
C LEU A 111 2.27 17.49 -7.72
N ILE A 112 2.13 16.17 -7.62
CA ILE A 112 3.27 15.23 -7.63
C ILE A 112 4.01 15.32 -8.96
N GLU A 113 3.31 15.32 -10.09
CA GLU A 113 3.90 15.47 -11.42
C GLU A 113 4.64 16.80 -11.58
N LYS A 114 4.12 17.87 -10.96
CA LYS A 114 4.76 19.19 -10.91
C LYS A 114 5.95 19.28 -9.92
N GLY A 115 6.16 18.26 -9.09
CA GLY A 115 7.19 18.24 -8.04
C GLY A 115 6.81 19.00 -6.76
N GLU A 116 5.55 19.41 -6.60
CA GLU A 116 5.03 20.17 -5.46
C GLU A 116 4.58 19.24 -4.32
N THR A 117 5.51 18.42 -3.81
CA THR A 117 5.21 17.30 -2.90
C THR A 117 4.54 17.69 -1.59
N GLU A 118 4.95 18.80 -0.97
CA GLU A 118 4.35 19.26 0.29
C GLU A 118 2.90 19.72 0.13
N GLU A 119 2.56 20.28 -1.02
CA GLU A 119 1.19 20.65 -1.33
C GLU A 119 0.37 19.40 -1.64
N ALA A 120 0.91 18.45 -2.41
CA ALA A 120 0.27 17.17 -2.70
C ALA A 120 -0.15 16.43 -1.42
N LYS A 121 0.73 16.39 -0.40
CA LYS A 121 0.43 15.79 0.91
C LYS A 121 -0.83 16.37 1.56
N LYS A 122 -1.09 17.68 1.43
CA LYS A 122 -2.28 18.32 2.00
C LYS A 122 -3.56 17.83 1.31
N TYR A 123 -3.53 17.73 -0.02
CA TYR A 123 -4.68 17.25 -0.79
C TYR A 123 -4.92 15.75 -0.61
N LEU A 124 -3.87 14.93 -0.49
CA LEU A 124 -4.01 13.51 -0.12
C LEU A 124 -4.63 13.35 1.27
N LYS A 125 -4.21 14.13 2.27
CA LYS A 125 -4.81 14.12 3.62
C LYS A 125 -6.29 14.46 3.56
N LYS A 126 -6.67 15.48 2.78
CA LYS A 126 -8.07 15.85 2.56
C LYS A 126 -8.87 14.76 1.85
N SER A 127 -8.31 14.14 0.80
CA SER A 127 -8.93 13.00 0.11
C SER A 127 -9.23 11.85 1.08
N ILE A 128 -8.25 11.50 1.94
CA ILE A 128 -8.38 10.45 2.95
C ILE A 128 -9.51 10.78 3.94
N GLU A 129 -9.56 12.01 4.46
CA GLU A 129 -10.58 12.45 5.40
C GLU A 129 -12.00 12.37 4.82
N ILE A 130 -12.16 12.69 3.53
CA ILE A 130 -13.43 12.59 2.80
C ILE A 130 -13.79 11.12 2.57
N ALA A 131 -12.87 10.33 2.01
CA ALA A 131 -13.06 8.92 1.67
C ALA A 131 -13.48 8.07 2.89
N GLN A 132 -12.89 8.31 4.06
CA GLN A 132 -13.24 7.62 5.30
C GLN A 132 -14.70 7.85 5.75
N LYS A 133 -15.28 9.00 5.38
CA LYS A 133 -16.65 9.40 5.75
C LYS A 133 -17.65 9.18 4.63
N SER A 134 -17.18 8.83 3.43
CA SER A 134 -18.02 8.68 2.24
C SER A 134 -19.05 7.57 2.39
N SER A 135 -20.16 7.65 1.67
CA SER A 135 -21.07 6.51 1.47
C SER A 135 -20.67 5.65 0.26
N SER A 136 -19.81 6.16 -0.62
CA SER A 136 -19.32 5.46 -1.81
C SER A 136 -18.33 4.36 -1.43
N GLU A 137 -18.59 3.14 -1.92
CA GLU A 137 -17.71 1.99 -1.69
C GLU A 137 -16.37 2.15 -2.42
N ASP A 138 -16.39 2.71 -3.63
CA ASP A 138 -15.17 2.96 -4.40
C ASP A 138 -14.26 3.96 -3.69
N GLU A 139 -14.83 4.98 -3.05
CA GLU A 139 -14.04 5.94 -2.27
C GLU A 139 -13.43 5.31 -1.02
N LYS A 140 -14.22 4.51 -0.28
CA LYS A 140 -13.77 3.80 0.92
C LYS A 140 -12.70 2.76 0.67
N THR A 141 -12.62 2.24 -0.55
CA THR A 141 -11.70 1.17 -0.91
C THR A 141 -10.55 1.72 -1.75
N ARG A 142 -10.80 1.94 -3.04
CA ARG A 142 -9.76 2.26 -4.02
C ARG A 142 -9.17 3.65 -3.81
N ILE A 143 -10.00 4.69 -3.62
CA ILE A 143 -9.48 6.05 -3.41
C ILE A 143 -8.74 6.15 -2.09
N LEU A 144 -9.34 5.64 -1.00
CA LEU A 144 -8.70 5.64 0.31
C LEU A 144 -7.34 4.92 0.29
N ALA A 145 -7.27 3.71 -0.28
CA ALA A 145 -6.04 2.96 -0.39
C ALA A 145 -5.00 3.66 -1.27
N GLY A 146 -5.43 4.20 -2.43
CA GLY A 146 -4.58 4.96 -3.34
C GLY A 146 -3.99 6.20 -2.67
N SER A 147 -4.83 7.03 -2.03
CA SER A 147 -4.38 8.25 -1.36
C SER A 147 -3.43 7.94 -0.19
N LYS A 148 -3.73 6.92 0.62
CA LYS A 148 -2.84 6.48 1.72
C LYS A 148 -1.50 5.96 1.20
N ALA A 149 -1.49 5.17 0.13
CA ALA A 149 -0.27 4.65 -0.47
C ALA A 149 0.61 5.76 -1.07
N LYS A 150 0.02 6.73 -1.76
CA LYS A 150 0.75 7.92 -2.26
C LYS A 150 1.33 8.73 -1.10
N LEU A 151 0.53 8.97 -0.06
CA LEU A 151 0.96 9.73 1.11
C LEU A 151 2.12 9.04 1.84
N SER A 152 2.03 7.73 2.07
CA SER A 152 3.10 6.96 2.72
C SER A 152 4.41 6.94 1.91
N LYS A 153 4.32 7.04 0.58
CA LYS A 153 5.47 7.25 -0.29
C LYS A 153 6.10 8.63 -0.12
N LEU A 154 5.30 9.69 -0.19
CA LEU A 154 5.78 11.07 -0.01
C LEU A 154 6.34 11.34 1.40
N GLU A 155 5.91 10.58 2.40
CA GLU A 155 6.39 10.64 3.79
C GLU A 155 7.52 9.63 4.08
N ASN A 156 7.98 8.87 3.07
CA ASN A 156 9.01 7.82 3.21
C ASN A 156 8.71 6.75 4.28
N LYS A 157 7.44 6.56 4.66
CA LYS A 157 7.06 5.55 5.67
C LYS A 157 7.44 4.13 5.23
N HIS A 158 7.23 3.83 3.95
CA HIS A 158 7.61 2.54 3.33
C HIS A 158 9.13 2.25 3.32
N ARG A 159 9.98 3.25 3.58
CA ARG A 159 11.45 3.13 3.56
C ARG A 159 12.10 3.24 4.93
N GLN A 160 11.34 3.16 6.02
CA GLN A 160 11.89 3.23 7.39
C GLN A 160 12.95 2.16 7.68
N LEU A 161 12.93 1.03 6.98
CA LEU A 161 13.91 -0.07 7.11
C LEU A 161 15.11 0.02 6.15
N GLU A 162 15.26 1.11 5.40
CA GLU A 162 16.35 1.27 4.43
C GLU A 162 17.74 1.13 5.05
N PHE A 163 17.91 1.51 6.31
CA PHE A 163 19.19 1.38 7.02
C PHE A 163 19.67 -0.08 7.16
N LEU A 164 18.79 -1.07 7.01
CA LEU A 164 19.15 -2.49 7.00
C LEU A 164 19.75 -2.94 5.67
N THR A 165 19.64 -2.15 4.60
CA THR A 165 20.07 -2.59 3.27
C THR A 165 21.58 -2.86 3.20
N GLY A 166 21.93 -3.91 2.46
CA GLY A 166 23.32 -4.33 2.22
C GLY A 166 23.58 -5.81 2.45
N GLU A 167 24.86 -6.14 2.35
CA GLU A 167 25.39 -7.48 2.59
C GLU A 167 26.02 -7.54 3.98
N TRP A 168 25.59 -8.49 4.79
CA TRP A 168 25.94 -8.57 6.20
C TRP A 168 26.51 -9.93 6.57
N VAL A 169 27.52 -9.92 7.44
CA VAL A 169 27.88 -11.06 8.29
C VAL A 169 27.20 -10.85 9.64
N MET A 170 26.53 -11.87 10.15
CA MET A 170 25.78 -11.80 11.40
C MET A 170 26.33 -12.83 12.39
N GLU A 171 26.75 -12.34 13.55
CA GLU A 171 27.03 -13.15 14.74
C GLU A 171 25.78 -13.15 15.63
N GLN A 172 25.49 -14.29 16.26
CA GLN A 172 24.26 -14.46 17.01
C GLN A 172 24.49 -15.22 18.32
N THR A 173 23.86 -14.73 19.39
CA THR A 173 23.81 -15.39 20.69
C THR A 173 22.35 -15.56 21.07
N ASN A 174 21.93 -16.80 21.31
CA ASN A 174 20.62 -17.10 21.88
C ASN A 174 20.70 -17.09 23.40
N TYR A 175 19.59 -16.76 24.05
CA TYR A 175 19.45 -16.83 25.49
C TYR A 175 18.32 -17.80 25.82
N ARG A 176 18.58 -18.74 26.73
CA ARG A 176 17.58 -19.67 27.25
C ARG A 176 17.79 -19.85 28.75
N ASP A 177 16.77 -19.55 29.54
CA ASP A 177 16.82 -19.62 31.01
C ASP A 177 18.00 -18.81 31.58
N GLY A 178 18.28 -17.65 30.98
CA GLY A 178 19.41 -16.78 31.35
C GLY A 178 20.79 -17.23 30.86
N ASN A 179 20.92 -18.40 30.22
CA ASN A 179 22.19 -18.89 29.69
C ASN A 179 22.40 -18.46 28.24
N ALA A 180 23.59 -17.95 27.94
CA ALA A 180 24.01 -17.62 26.58
C ALA A 180 24.40 -18.90 25.82
N ILE A 181 23.91 -19.02 24.59
CA ILE A 181 24.17 -20.13 23.67
C ILE A 181 24.68 -19.51 22.36
N ASP A 182 25.94 -19.77 22.03
CA ASP A 182 26.53 -19.30 20.79
C ASP A 182 25.90 -20.00 19.59
N VAL A 183 25.51 -19.19 18.60
CA VAL A 183 24.97 -19.67 17.33
C VAL A 183 26.04 -19.46 16.25
N PRO A 184 26.25 -20.43 15.34
CA PRO A 184 27.16 -20.24 14.21
C PRO A 184 26.83 -18.97 13.44
N SER A 185 27.88 -18.28 12.98
CA SER A 185 27.72 -17.08 12.16
C SER A 185 26.95 -17.38 10.87
N SER A 186 26.37 -16.34 10.30
CA SER A 186 25.50 -16.45 9.14
C SER A 186 25.63 -15.20 8.28
N THR A 187 24.98 -15.18 7.12
CA THR A 187 24.95 -13.98 6.28
C THR A 187 23.54 -13.57 5.91
N GLN A 188 23.37 -12.27 5.66
CA GLN A 188 22.12 -11.72 5.15
C GLN A 188 22.39 -10.77 3.97
N SER A 189 21.59 -10.91 2.93
CA SER A 189 21.50 -9.96 1.82
C SER A 189 20.15 -9.26 1.92
N ILE A 190 20.17 -7.94 2.09
CA ILE A 190 18.99 -7.12 2.34
C ILE A 190 18.87 -6.07 1.25
N THR A 191 17.83 -6.17 0.43
CA THR A 191 17.64 -5.33 -0.76
C THR A 191 16.17 -5.00 -0.98
N TYR A 192 15.88 -3.80 -1.47
CA TYR A 192 14.57 -3.53 -2.04
C TYR A 192 14.41 -4.23 -3.40
N LEU A 193 13.22 -4.76 -3.67
CA LEU A 193 12.84 -5.26 -4.99
C LEU A 193 12.63 -4.08 -5.96
N PRO A 194 12.68 -4.32 -7.29
CA PRO A 194 12.32 -3.30 -8.27
C PRO A 194 10.98 -2.64 -7.95
N GLY A 195 10.96 -1.30 -7.92
CA GLY A 195 9.80 -0.50 -7.48
C GLY A 195 9.90 0.00 -6.03
N ASP A 196 10.96 -0.35 -5.29
CA ASP A 196 11.42 0.27 -4.04
C ASP A 196 10.43 0.25 -2.85
N ALA A 197 9.35 -0.54 -2.95
CA ALA A 197 8.31 -0.64 -1.92
C ALA A 197 8.40 -1.91 -1.06
N VAL A 198 9.15 -2.93 -1.52
CA VAL A 198 9.23 -4.25 -0.88
C VAL A 198 10.66 -4.57 -0.53
N LEU A 199 10.95 -4.79 0.75
CA LEU A 199 12.25 -5.20 1.26
C LEU A 199 12.33 -6.72 1.26
N ARG A 200 13.40 -7.28 0.70
CA ARG A 200 13.71 -8.71 0.74
C ARG A 200 14.97 -8.93 1.57
N ILE A 201 14.87 -9.85 2.52
CA ILE A 201 15.98 -10.33 3.34
C ILE A 201 16.22 -11.79 2.99
N LYS A 202 17.37 -12.10 2.40
CA LYS A 202 17.82 -13.47 2.17
C LYS A 202 18.79 -13.87 3.27
N HIS A 203 18.57 -15.02 3.88
CA HIS A 203 19.43 -15.53 4.93
C HIS A 203 20.14 -16.81 4.49
N THR A 204 21.43 -16.90 4.83
CA THR A 204 22.24 -18.11 4.64
C THR A 204 22.88 -18.53 5.95
N ASN A 205 23.09 -19.83 6.14
CA ASN A 205 23.83 -20.35 7.29
C ASN A 205 25.35 -20.10 7.16
N ALA A 206 26.13 -20.61 8.12
CA ALA A 206 27.59 -20.51 8.17
C ALA A 206 28.32 -21.08 6.93
N GLN A 207 27.71 -22.05 6.25
CA GLN A 207 28.23 -22.65 5.02
C GLN A 207 27.74 -21.94 3.76
N ASN A 208 27.08 -20.79 3.90
CA ASN A 208 26.48 -20.01 2.82
C ASN A 208 25.35 -20.73 2.07
N ASN A 209 24.75 -21.76 2.69
CA ASN A 209 23.57 -22.42 2.15
C ASN A 209 22.33 -21.57 2.48
N PRO A 210 21.43 -21.31 1.51
CA PRO A 210 20.15 -20.66 1.77
C PRO A 210 19.33 -21.43 2.80
N CYS A 211 18.70 -20.73 3.73
CA CYS A 211 17.83 -21.36 4.73
C CYS A 211 16.42 -20.75 4.73
N CYS A 212 16.32 -19.43 4.70
CA CYS A 212 15.04 -18.73 4.75
C CYS A 212 15.12 -17.33 4.16
N GLU A 213 13.96 -16.79 3.83
CA GLU A 213 13.82 -15.42 3.37
C GLU A 213 12.69 -14.71 4.11
N ARG A 214 12.78 -13.38 4.17
CA ARG A 214 11.69 -12.51 4.59
C ARG A 214 11.38 -11.52 3.48
N ILE A 215 10.09 -11.27 3.27
CA ILE A 215 9.57 -10.22 2.41
C ILE A 215 8.80 -9.27 3.30
N ILE A 216 9.16 -7.99 3.30
CA ILE A 216 8.57 -6.96 4.17
C ILE A 216 8.04 -5.84 3.29
N ALA A 217 6.78 -5.46 3.49
CA ALA A 217 6.13 -4.36 2.77
C ALA A 217 5.36 -3.47 3.74
N TYR A 218 5.24 -2.20 3.41
CA TYR A 218 4.45 -1.26 4.20
C TYR A 218 2.99 -1.28 3.77
N ASP A 219 2.09 -1.59 4.69
CA ASP A 219 0.66 -1.47 4.52
C ASP A 219 0.20 -0.07 4.94
N ALA A 220 -0.12 0.77 3.95
CA ALA A 220 -0.60 2.12 4.19
C ALA A 220 -2.04 2.17 4.74
N MET A 221 -2.82 1.10 4.59
CA MET A 221 -4.18 1.04 5.15
C MET A 221 -4.14 0.90 6.65
N ASP A 222 -3.30 0.00 7.13
CA ASP A 222 -3.12 -0.28 8.56
C ASP A 222 -2.02 0.56 9.24
N ASP A 223 -1.23 1.33 8.47
CA ASP A 223 -0.10 2.15 8.93
C ASP A 223 1.00 1.32 9.63
N GLN A 224 1.24 0.10 9.15
CA GLN A 224 2.20 -0.86 9.71
C GLN A 224 2.95 -1.59 8.60
N PHE A 225 4.06 -2.25 8.93
CA PHE A 225 4.68 -3.20 7.99
C PHE A 225 4.06 -4.59 8.15
N GLU A 226 3.99 -5.34 7.06
CA GLU A 226 3.68 -6.76 7.05
C GLU A 226 4.91 -7.52 6.57
N MET A 227 5.24 -8.62 7.25
CA MET A 227 6.34 -9.49 6.92
C MET A 227 5.84 -10.90 6.63
N ALA A 228 6.29 -11.46 5.51
CA ALA A 228 6.18 -12.87 5.20
C ALA A 228 7.53 -13.54 5.40
N TYR A 229 7.58 -14.57 6.25
CA TYR A 229 8.71 -15.48 6.40
C TYR A 229 8.48 -16.77 5.61
N VAL A 230 9.50 -17.21 4.89
CA VAL A 230 9.50 -18.45 4.14
C VAL A 230 10.77 -19.25 4.43
N ASN A 231 10.59 -20.55 4.70
CA ASN A 231 11.70 -21.48 4.86
C ASN A 231 11.98 -22.19 3.53
N ALA A 232 13.19 -22.05 3.00
CA ALA A 232 13.58 -22.62 1.71
C ALA A 232 13.87 -24.12 1.77
N THR A 233 14.06 -24.67 2.97
CA THR A 233 14.50 -26.06 3.21
C THR A 233 13.41 -26.92 3.82
N THR A 234 12.47 -26.32 4.55
CA THR A 234 11.38 -27.02 5.24
C THR A 234 10.03 -26.47 4.76
N PRO A 235 9.18 -27.28 4.12
CA PRO A 235 7.90 -26.81 3.58
C PRO A 235 6.86 -26.66 4.71
N ILE A 236 6.87 -25.53 5.40
CA ILE A 236 5.94 -25.19 6.49
C ILE A 236 4.92 -24.10 6.13
N GLY A 237 4.90 -23.66 4.87
CA GLY A 237 4.05 -22.57 4.40
C GLY A 237 4.69 -21.19 4.57
N ILE A 238 3.85 -20.15 4.61
CA ILE A 238 4.25 -18.76 4.81
C ILE A 238 3.78 -18.35 6.21
N GLU A 239 4.71 -17.86 7.02
CA GLU A 239 4.40 -17.29 8.33
C GLU A 239 4.31 -15.77 8.17
N ILE A 240 3.21 -15.17 8.62
CA ILE A 240 2.95 -13.73 8.48
C ILE A 240 3.05 -13.06 9.84
N SER A 241 3.68 -11.89 9.90
CA SER A 241 3.69 -11.03 11.07
C SER A 241 3.48 -9.56 10.70
N LYS A 242 3.01 -8.80 11.68
CA LYS A 242 2.78 -7.35 11.59
C LYS A 242 3.83 -6.62 12.42
N LEU A 243 4.38 -5.53 11.89
CA LEU A 243 5.49 -4.82 12.51
C LEU A 243 5.15 -3.34 12.68
N ASP A 244 5.12 -2.88 13.92
CA ASP A 244 5.06 -1.46 14.28
C ASP A 244 6.47 -0.94 14.57
N ILE A 245 6.90 0.10 13.85
CA ILE A 245 8.27 0.63 13.95
C ILE A 245 8.26 2.03 14.54
N LYS A 246 9.14 2.26 15.52
CA LYS A 246 9.30 3.55 16.19
C LYS A 246 10.78 3.90 16.33
N ASN A 247 11.11 5.14 15.99
CA ASN A 247 12.41 5.71 16.34
C ASN A 247 12.39 6.08 17.83
N ILE A 248 13.24 5.44 18.64
CA ILE A 248 13.33 5.67 20.09
C ILE A 248 14.65 6.36 20.50
N GLY A 249 15.45 6.75 19.52
CA GLY A 249 16.67 7.54 19.69
C GLY A 249 17.29 7.85 18.32
N GLU A 250 18.33 8.70 18.30
CA GLU A 250 18.99 9.12 17.05
C GLU A 250 19.48 7.93 16.21
N ASN A 251 20.00 6.90 16.87
CA ASN A 251 20.52 5.69 16.26
C ASN A 251 19.76 4.42 16.67
N LYS A 252 18.65 4.55 17.41
CA LYS A 252 17.92 3.40 17.98
C LYS A 252 16.48 3.31 17.47
N VAL A 253 16.10 2.11 17.03
CA VAL A 253 14.76 1.78 16.53
C VAL A 253 14.18 0.67 17.41
N GLU A 254 12.92 0.82 17.79
CA GLU A 254 12.09 -0.25 18.34
C GLU A 254 11.17 -0.75 17.25
N MET A 255 11.08 -2.07 17.09
CA MET A 255 10.10 -2.72 16.23
C MET A 255 9.32 -3.73 17.06
N MET A 256 8.00 -3.56 17.13
CA MET A 256 7.09 -4.49 17.79
C MET A 256 6.53 -5.42 16.73
N GLU A 257 6.76 -6.72 16.87
CA GLU A 257 6.28 -7.76 15.98
C GLU A 257 5.11 -8.51 16.63
N GLU A 258 3.99 -8.58 15.91
CA GLU A 258 2.84 -9.41 16.23
C GLU A 258 2.79 -10.59 15.27
N TYR A 259 2.77 -11.80 15.80
CA TYR A 259 2.74 -13.04 15.01
C TYR A 259 1.84 -14.09 15.64
N ILE A 260 1.50 -15.13 14.87
CA ILE A 260 0.70 -16.27 15.34
C ILE A 260 1.63 -17.45 15.57
N GLN A 261 1.56 -18.03 16.77
CA GLN A 261 2.24 -19.27 17.11
C GLN A 261 1.24 -20.17 17.84
N ASN A 262 1.11 -21.43 17.40
CA ASN A 262 0.15 -22.40 17.97
C ASN A 262 -1.30 -21.87 18.06
N ASN A 263 -1.75 -21.17 17.01
CA ASN A 263 -3.07 -20.50 16.94
C ASN A 263 -3.29 -19.38 17.97
N GLU A 264 -2.24 -18.92 18.64
CA GLU A 264 -2.32 -17.83 19.59
C GLU A 264 -1.47 -16.65 19.12
N LYS A 265 -1.97 -15.45 19.37
CA LYS A 265 -1.24 -14.22 19.13
C LYS A 265 -0.07 -14.11 20.12
N ARG A 266 1.10 -13.77 19.60
CA ARG A 266 2.33 -13.56 20.35
C ARG A 266 2.95 -12.22 19.95
N MET A 267 3.79 -11.70 20.84
CA MET A 267 4.51 -10.45 20.63
C MET A 267 6.01 -10.68 20.76
N ALA A 268 6.78 -10.09 19.86
CA ALA A 268 8.21 -9.91 20.00
C ALA A 268 8.55 -8.41 19.97
N ARG A 269 9.55 -8.01 20.73
CA ARG A 269 10.10 -6.66 20.70
C ARG A 269 11.53 -6.73 20.19
N HIS A 270 11.82 -5.92 19.20
CA HIS A 270 13.12 -5.80 18.57
C HIS A 270 13.70 -4.44 18.92
N GLU A 271 14.88 -4.43 19.49
CA GLU A 271 15.63 -3.20 19.74
C GLU A 271 16.87 -3.19 18.84
N ILE A 272 16.90 -2.25 17.90
CA ILE A 272 17.94 -2.16 16.88
C ILE A 272 18.74 -0.89 17.10
N THR A 273 20.04 -1.03 17.30
CA THR A 273 20.98 0.08 17.51
C THR A 273 21.97 0.14 16.35
N ARG A 274 22.04 1.30 15.72
CA ARG A 274 22.95 1.60 14.60
C ARG A 274 24.27 2.15 15.14
N ASN A 275 25.36 1.42 14.89
CA ASN A 275 26.70 1.78 15.34
C ASN A 275 27.56 2.15 14.13
N GLY A 276 27.25 3.31 13.54
CA GLY A 276 27.78 3.73 12.24
C GLY A 276 27.08 3.02 11.07
N ASN A 277 27.68 3.07 9.89
CA ASN A 277 27.08 2.53 8.66
C ASN A 277 27.29 1.02 8.48
N ASP A 278 28.27 0.46 9.18
CA ASP A 278 28.77 -0.90 8.95
C ASP A 278 28.51 -1.86 10.10
N ASN A 279 27.89 -1.38 11.20
CA ASN A 279 27.59 -2.21 12.34
C ASN A 279 26.17 -1.96 12.87
N ILE A 280 25.44 -3.03 13.13
CA ILE A 280 24.12 -2.99 13.77
C ILE A 280 24.11 -3.99 14.92
N GLU A 281 23.60 -3.57 16.07
CA GLU A 281 23.25 -4.47 17.17
C GLU A 281 21.75 -4.62 17.21
N TRP A 282 21.26 -5.85 17.33
CA TRP A 282 19.84 -6.15 17.32
C TRP A 282 19.52 -7.15 18.41
N ASP A 283 18.79 -6.71 19.43
CA ASP A 283 18.28 -7.55 20.50
C ASP A 283 16.80 -7.90 20.25
N VAL A 284 16.43 -9.16 20.47
CA VAL A 284 15.04 -9.62 20.39
C VAL A 284 14.59 -10.10 21.76
N TYR A 285 13.40 -9.64 22.14
CA TYR A 285 12.74 -9.98 23.38
C TYR A 285 11.41 -10.65 23.07
N LEU A 286 11.08 -11.73 23.79
CA LEU A 286 9.75 -12.32 23.77
C LEU A 286 9.01 -11.96 25.05
N GLN A 287 7.70 -11.78 24.93
CA GLN A 287 6.85 -11.59 26.08
C GLN A 287 6.64 -12.96 26.77
N LYS A 288 6.82 -13.01 28.09
CA LYS A 288 6.52 -14.22 28.87
C LYS A 288 5.01 -14.49 28.86
N GLU A 289 4.63 -15.77 28.82
CA GLU A 289 3.22 -16.17 28.89
C GLU A 289 2.55 -15.59 30.16
N ASP A 290 1.34 -15.06 29.98
CA ASP A 290 0.52 -14.44 31.03
C ASP A 290 1.19 -13.29 31.82
N SER A 291 2.24 -12.68 31.28
CA SER A 291 2.98 -11.58 31.91
C SER A 291 3.21 -10.41 30.97
N LYS A 292 3.49 -9.22 31.54
CA LYS A 292 3.97 -8.04 30.80
C LYS A 292 5.51 -7.98 30.73
N GLU A 293 6.19 -8.97 31.30
CA GLU A 293 7.65 -9.05 31.29
C GLU A 293 8.19 -9.49 29.94
N TRP A 294 9.29 -8.87 29.56
CA TRP A 294 10.06 -9.16 28.34
C TRP A 294 11.33 -9.92 28.72
N GLU A 295 11.57 -11.04 28.05
CA GLU A 295 12.80 -11.81 28.20
C GLU A 295 13.63 -11.68 26.92
N LYS A 296 14.90 -11.32 27.06
CA LYS A 296 15.83 -11.31 25.94
C LYS A 296 16.09 -12.75 25.53
N VAL A 297 15.78 -13.09 24.29
CA VAL A 297 15.97 -14.45 23.75
C VAL A 297 17.07 -14.52 22.71
N ASN A 298 17.47 -13.37 22.16
CA ASN A 298 18.41 -13.31 21.06
C ASN A 298 19.16 -11.96 21.03
N GLN A 299 20.43 -12.02 20.68
CA GLN A 299 21.25 -10.88 20.28
C GLN A 299 21.92 -11.20 18.96
N MET A 300 21.85 -10.27 18.03
CA MET A 300 22.55 -10.30 16.75
C MET A 300 23.49 -9.10 16.62
N ARG A 301 24.67 -9.35 16.06
CA ARG A 301 25.65 -8.32 15.69
C ARG A 301 25.91 -8.45 14.21
N PHE A 302 25.49 -7.44 13.46
CA PHE A 302 25.68 -7.37 12.03
C PHE A 302 26.94 -6.54 11.75
N LYS A 303 27.78 -7.05 10.86
CA LYS A 303 28.92 -6.34 10.28
C LYS A 303 28.81 -6.37 8.77
N ARG A 304 28.87 -5.19 8.14
CA ARG A 304 28.77 -5.08 6.67
C ARG A 304 29.94 -5.81 6.02
N LYS A 305 29.67 -6.57 4.95
CA LYS A 305 30.73 -7.17 4.12
C LYS A 305 31.49 -6.03 3.44
N ALA A 306 32.82 -6.10 3.52
CA ALA A 306 33.73 -5.18 2.83
C ALA A 306 33.68 -5.36 1.31
#